data_AF-A0A3A1WWX9-F1
#
_entry.id   AF-A0A3A1WWX9-F1
#
_cell.length_a   1.000
_cell.length_b   1.000
_cell.length_c   1.000
_cell.angle_alpha   90.00
_cell.angle_beta   90.00
_cell.angle_gamma   90.00
#
_symmetry.space_group_name_H-M   'P 1'
#
loop_
_entity.id
_entity.type
_entity.pdbx_description
1 polymer ?
#
loop_
_entity_poly.entity_id
_entity_poly.type
_entity_poly.pdbx_seq_one_letter_code
_entity_poly.pdbx_strand_id
1 'polypeptide(L)' 'ITAASDAENDAILDAAARDYEEEIIGLLGPEPVFDLAILGMGPDAHMASLFPGLPQVNNRERIVVGVN' A
#
# COMPACT_ATOMS: atom_id res chain seq x y z
N ILE A 1 -22.50 15.22 6.40
CA ILE A 1 -21.29 14.37 6.50
C ILE A 1 -20.12 15.31 6.34
N THR A 2 -19.37 15.57 7.40
CA THR A 2 -18.16 16.40 7.31
C THR A 2 -17.10 15.54 6.64
N ALA A 3 -16.55 15.99 5.49
CA ALA A 3 -15.43 15.30 4.88
C ALA A 3 -14.22 15.47 5.80
N ALA A 4 -13.50 14.38 6.07
CA ALA A 4 -12.19 14.45 6.71
C ALA A 4 -11.24 15.25 5.82
N SER A 5 -10.29 15.96 6.43
CA SER A 5 -9.24 16.64 5.67
C SER A 5 -8.28 15.63 5.04
N ASP A 6 -7.58 16.04 3.96
CA ASP A 6 -6.61 15.18 3.28
C ASP A 6 -5.54 14.65 4.25
N ALA A 7 -5.10 15.47 5.22
CA ALA A 7 -4.13 15.08 6.23
C ALA A 7 -4.67 14.03 7.22
N GLU A 8 -5.94 14.11 7.59
CA GLU A 8 -6.59 13.09 8.43
C GLU A 8 -6.75 11.78 7.66
N ASN A 9 -7.12 11.85 6.38
CA ASN A 9 -7.18 10.66 5.51
C ASN A 9 -5.80 10.00 5.37
N ASP A 10 -4.76 10.79 5.08
CA ASP A 10 -3.39 10.27 4.93
C ASP A 10 -2.92 9.57 6.21
N ALA A 11 -3.20 10.15 7.39
CA ALA A 11 -2.85 9.54 8.67
C ALA A 11 -3.59 8.21 8.92
N ILE A 12 -4.88 8.15 8.58
CA ILE A 12 -5.70 6.92 8.71
C ILE A 12 -5.18 5.84 7.75
N LEU A 13 -4.89 6.21 6.50
CA LEU A 13 -4.39 5.29 5.48
C LEU A 13 -3.00 4.75 5.82
N ASP A 14 -2.12 5.60 6.35
CA ASP A 14 -0.79 5.17 6.78
C ASP A 14 -0.84 4.24 7.99
N ALA A 15 -1.74 4.49 8.96
CA ALA A 15 -1.98 3.58 10.08
C ALA A 15 -2.47 2.21 9.59
N ALA A 16 -3.48 2.18 8.72
CA ALA A 16 -3.99 0.93 8.15
C ALA A 16 -2.93 0.16 7.33
N ALA A 17 -2.08 0.88 6.59
CA ALA A 17 -0.98 0.28 5.86
C ALA A 17 0.07 -0.35 6.79
N ARG A 18 0.34 0.25 7.96
CA ARG A 18 1.23 -0.33 8.98
C ARG A 18 0.65 -1.58 9.60
N ASP A 19 -0.64 -1.57 9.95
CA ASP A 19 -1.30 -2.75 10.52
C ASP A 19 -1.22 -3.96 9.56
N TYR A 20 -1.39 -3.73 8.26
CA TYR A 20 -1.29 -4.79 7.26
C TYR A 20 0.16 -5.24 7.01
N GLU A 21 1.12 -4.33 7.06
CA GLU A 21 2.55 -4.66 7.00
C GLU A 21 2.97 -5.53 8.20
N GLU A 22 2.51 -5.21 9.40
CA GLU A 22 2.73 -6.02 10.61
C GLU A 22 2.11 -7.41 10.49
N GLU A 23 0.92 -7.52 9.89
CA GLU A 23 0.28 -8.82 9.62
C GLU A 23 1.13 -9.67 8.67
N ILE A 24 1.60 -9.10 7.55
CA ILE A 24 2.46 -9.81 6.59
C ILE A 24 3.75 -10.29 7.26
N ILE A 25 4.41 -9.41 8.01
CA ILE A 25 5.66 -9.74 8.72
C ILE A 25 5.41 -10.80 9.81
N GLY A 26 4.29 -10.72 10.52
CA GLY A 26 3.90 -11.70 11.53
C GLY A 26 3.67 -13.10 10.95
N LEU A 27 3.19 -13.19 9.71
CA LEU A 27 2.91 -14.46 9.03
C LEU A 27 4.12 -15.03 8.27
N LEU A 28 4.92 -14.17 7.62
CA LEU A 28 5.98 -14.58 6.68
C LEU A 28 7.40 -14.31 7.20
N GLY A 29 7.54 -13.60 8.33
CA GLY A 29 8.82 -13.19 8.90
C GLY A 29 9.28 -11.78 8.47
N PRO A 30 10.41 -11.31 9.01
CA PRO A 30 10.90 -9.93 8.81
C PRO A 30 11.32 -9.62 7.37
N GLU A 31 11.66 -10.64 6.58
CA GLU A 31 11.92 -10.54 5.14
C GLU A 31 10.87 -11.38 4.40
N PRO A 32 9.64 -10.87 4.21
CA PRO A 32 8.54 -11.66 3.71
C PRO A 32 8.77 -12.03 2.24
N VAL A 33 8.61 -13.31 1.93
CA VAL A 33 8.70 -13.85 0.57
C VAL A 33 7.38 -14.52 0.20
N PHE A 34 6.79 -14.08 -0.91
CA PHE A 34 5.61 -14.72 -1.49
C PHE A 34 6.05 -15.69 -2.60
N ASP A 35 5.54 -16.93 -2.56
CA ASP A 35 5.76 -17.88 -3.65
C ASP A 35 5.08 -17.43 -4.95
N LEU A 36 3.92 -16.80 -4.83
CA LEU A 36 3.10 -16.33 -5.95
C LEU A 36 2.34 -15.05 -5.58
N ALA A 37 2.49 -14.01 -6.40
CA ALA A 37 1.65 -12.82 -6.38
C ALA A 37 0.81 -12.77 -7.67
N ILE A 38 -0.51 -12.72 -7.54
CA ILE A 38 -1.43 -12.61 -8.68
C ILE A 38 -1.84 -11.15 -8.83
N LEU A 39 -1.55 -10.56 -9.99
CA LEU A 39 -1.81 -9.15 -10.26
C LEU A 39 -2.68 -8.99 -11.50
N GLY A 40 -3.72 -8.16 -11.37
CA GLY A 40 -4.42 -7.58 -12.52
C GLY A 40 -3.73 -6.30 -12.97
N MET A 41 -3.84 -5.95 -14.25
CA MET A 41 -3.25 -4.75 -14.83
C MET A 41 -4.35 -3.81 -15.35
N GLY A 42 -4.29 -2.54 -14.97
CA GLY A 42 -5.15 -1.48 -15.49
C GLY A 42 -4.76 -1.02 -16.91
N PRO A 43 -5.64 -0.28 -17.61
CA PRO A 43 -5.37 0.24 -18.96
C PRO A 43 -4.26 1.29 -19.02
N ASP A 44 -3.94 1.91 -17.89
CA ASP A 44 -2.81 2.81 -17.62
C ASP A 44 -1.55 2.07 -17.13
N ALA A 45 -1.56 0.73 -17.14
CA ALA A 45 -0.53 -0.15 -16.62
C ALA A 45 -0.33 -0.13 -15.09
N HIS A 46 -1.30 0.37 -14.29
CA HIS A 46 -1.24 0.17 -12.84
C HIS A 46 -1.39 -1.31 -12.47
N MET A 47 -0.73 -1.69 -11.39
CA MET A 47 -0.86 -3.00 -10.73
C MET A 47 -1.12 -2.76 -9.25
N ALA A 48 -1.86 -3.65 -8.58
CA ALA A 48 -2.38 -3.39 -7.24
C ALA A 48 -3.04 -1.99 -7.21
N SER A 49 -2.64 -1.11 -6.30
CA SER A 49 -3.04 0.30 -6.29
C SER A 49 -1.87 1.25 -6.61
N LEU A 50 -0.87 0.78 -7.35
CA LEU A 50 0.31 1.57 -7.73
C LEU A 50 0.09 2.24 -9.09
N PHE A 51 -0.44 3.46 -9.05
CA PHE A 51 -0.76 4.23 -10.25
C PHE A 51 0.45 5.01 -10.80
N PRO A 52 0.58 5.13 -12.13
CA PRO A 52 1.55 6.04 -12.74
C PRO A 52 1.37 7.48 -12.25
N GLY A 53 2.47 8.14 -11.90
CA GLY A 53 2.48 9.54 -11.48
C GLY A 53 2.21 9.78 -9.99
N LEU A 54 1.79 8.76 -9.23
CA LEU A 54 1.69 8.83 -7.78
C LEU A 54 3.00 8.40 -7.11
N PRO A 55 3.39 8.98 -5.95
CA PRO A 55 4.69 8.71 -5.32
C PRO A 55 4.86 7.26 -4.86
N GLN A 56 3.76 6.56 -4.55
CA GLN A 56 3.76 5.18 -4.04
C GLN A 56 4.45 4.19 -4.97
N VAL A 57 4.40 4.41 -6.29
CA VAL A 57 5.07 3.52 -7.28
C VAL A 57 6.60 3.55 -7.14
N ASN A 58 7.17 4.56 -6.49
CA ASN A 58 8.60 4.72 -6.27
C ASN A 58 9.05 4.34 -4.85
N ASN A 59 8.15 3.84 -3.99
CA ASN A 59 8.51 3.45 -2.62
C ASN A 59 9.48 2.26 -2.63
N ARG A 60 10.53 2.34 -1.80
CA ARG A 60 11.52 1.26 -1.57
C ARG A 60 11.77 0.98 -0.08
N GLU A 61 11.04 1.65 0.80
CA GLU A 61 11.26 1.64 2.25
C GLU A 61 10.27 0.72 2.96
N ARG A 62 9.08 0.54 2.39
CA ARG A 62 7.97 -0.22 2.99
C ARG A 62 7.35 -1.17 1.97
N ILE A 63 6.80 -2.27 2.47
CA ILE A 63 6.11 -3.28 1.63
C ILE A 63 4.61 -3.01 1.47
N VAL A 64 4.03 -2.12 2.29
CA VAL A 64 2.65 -1.64 2.18
C VAL A 64 2.61 -0.12 2.35
N VAL A 65 1.82 0.57 1.54
CA VAL A 65 1.59 2.03 1.63
C VAL A 65 0.14 2.38 1.36
N GLY A 66 -0.34 3.44 2.02
CA GLY A 66 -1.65 4.04 1.74
C GLY A 66 -1.67 4.84 0.43
N VAL A 67 -2.82 4.84 -0.25
CA VAL A 67 -3.07 5.63 -1.46
C VAL A 67 -4.31 6.47 -1.22
N ASN A 68 -4.18 7.78 -1.32
CA ASN A 68 -5.24 8.78 -1.18
C ASN A 68 -5.47 9.46 -2.53
#